data_AF-A0A069IUX5-F1
#
_entry.id   AF-A0A069IUX5-F1
#
_cell.length_a   1.000
_cell.length_b   1.000
_cell.length_c   1.000
_cell.angle_alpha   90.00
_cell.angle_beta   90.00
_cell.angle_gamma   90.00
#
_symmetry.space_group_name_H-M   'P 1'
#
loop_
_entity.id
_entity.type
_entity.pdbx_description
1 polymer ?
#
loop_
_entity_poly.entity_id
_entity_poly.type
_entity_poly.pdbx_seq_one_letter_code
_entity_poly.pdbx_strand_id
1 'polypeptide(L)'
;MAGKGEETGTGGRWLASLFERLKTAVERATDMICSEEPETLDEAEKLARRAGVIARAAKLVDAIRPRVEAEDSEEDGMGGRIYDPEEDERLRRELAANCDRIEAIIESKRDRQAGGGHPETGGPQGPGEPSPDRTG
;
A
#
# COMPACT_ATOMS: atom_id res chain seq x y z
N MET A 1 -32.36 13.49 -8.94
CA MET A 1 -30.98 13.66 -8.42
C MET A 1 -30.11 12.68 -9.16
N ALA A 2 -29.10 13.20 -9.85
CA ALA A 2 -28.32 12.54 -10.90
C ALA A 2 -27.50 11.35 -10.39
N GLY A 3 -27.37 10.34 -11.26
CA GLY A 3 -26.57 9.14 -11.05
C GLY A 3 -25.10 9.46 -10.78
N LYS A 4 -24.57 8.78 -9.77
CA LYS A 4 -23.13 8.61 -9.54
C LYS A 4 -22.80 7.22 -10.07
N GLY A 5 -22.47 7.14 -11.35
CA GLY A 5 -21.98 5.93 -12.00
C GLY A 5 -20.75 6.29 -12.82
N GLU A 6 -19.71 5.48 -12.67
CA GLU A 6 -18.59 5.33 -13.61
C GLU A 6 -17.48 6.38 -13.60
N GLU A 7 -16.67 6.41 -12.53
CA GLU A 7 -15.29 6.92 -12.61
C GLU A 7 -14.32 6.02 -11.82
N THR A 8 -14.34 4.69 -12.07
CA THR A 8 -13.34 3.76 -11.49
C THR A 8 -12.65 2.85 -12.51
N GLY A 9 -12.97 2.92 -13.82
CA GLY A 9 -12.46 1.96 -14.82
C GLY A 9 -11.26 2.39 -15.68
N THR A 10 -10.82 3.65 -15.61
CA THR A 10 -9.83 4.19 -16.59
C THR A 10 -8.39 3.95 -16.16
N GLY A 11 -8.13 3.77 -14.86
CA GLY A 11 -6.80 3.64 -14.27
C GLY A 11 -6.10 2.31 -14.54
N GLY A 12 -6.84 1.21 -14.75
CA GLY A 12 -6.20 -0.09 -15.06
C GLY A 12 -6.08 -0.39 -16.54
N ARG A 13 -7.07 0.04 -17.34
CA ARG A 13 -7.11 -0.23 -18.78
C ARG A 13 -5.92 0.36 -19.56
N TRP A 14 -5.39 1.50 -19.12
CA TRP A 14 -4.22 2.10 -19.76
C TRP A 14 -2.93 1.32 -19.45
N LEU A 15 -2.81 0.71 -18.26
CA LEU A 15 -1.62 -0.04 -17.85
C LEU A 15 -1.53 -1.36 -18.60
N ALA A 16 -2.65 -2.08 -18.73
CA ALA A 16 -2.75 -3.27 -19.58
C ALA A 16 -2.38 -2.95 -21.05
N SER A 17 -2.93 -1.85 -21.58
CA SER A 17 -2.62 -1.39 -22.94
C SER A 17 -1.14 -1.00 -23.12
N LEU A 18 -0.52 -0.39 -22.10
CA LEU A 18 0.89 -0.05 -22.11
C LEU A 18 1.76 -1.32 -22.06
N PHE A 19 1.43 -2.27 -21.18
CA PHE A 19 2.13 -3.54 -21.03
C PHE A 19 2.20 -4.28 -22.37
N GLU A 20 1.08 -4.47 -23.05
CA GLU A 20 1.04 -5.16 -24.34
C GLU A 20 1.87 -4.45 -25.42
N ARG A 21 1.82 -3.11 -25.47
CA ARG A 21 2.64 -2.33 -26.41
C ARG A 21 4.14 -2.48 -26.13
N LEU A 22 4.54 -2.43 -24.87
CA LEU A 22 5.95 -2.57 -24.47
C LEU A 22 6.46 -4.00 -24.69
N LYS A 23 5.66 -5.01 -24.33
CA LYS A 23 5.94 -6.42 -24.59
C LYS A 23 6.17 -6.66 -26.08
N THR A 24 5.24 -6.22 -26.92
CA THR A 24 5.35 -6.34 -28.39
C THR A 24 6.62 -5.66 -28.92
N ALA A 25 6.98 -4.49 -28.39
CA ALA A 25 8.18 -3.79 -28.80
C ALA A 25 9.47 -4.55 -28.43
N VAL A 26 9.50 -5.17 -27.24
CA VAL A 26 10.61 -6.02 -26.78
C VAL A 26 10.72 -7.29 -27.63
N GLU A 27 9.59 -7.95 -27.94
CA GLU A 27 9.54 -9.13 -28.80
C GLU A 27 10.10 -8.81 -30.19
N ARG A 28 9.61 -7.74 -30.83
CA ARG A 28 10.13 -7.29 -32.14
C ARG A 28 11.63 -6.97 -32.11
N ALA A 29 12.10 -6.30 -31.07
CA ALA A 29 13.52 -6.00 -30.93
C ALA A 29 14.36 -7.29 -30.74
N THR A 30 13.80 -8.28 -30.04
CA THR A 30 14.41 -9.60 -29.86
C THR A 30 14.50 -10.34 -31.20
N ASP A 31 13.43 -10.38 -31.97
CA ASP A 31 13.41 -11.01 -33.29
C ASP A 31 14.44 -10.40 -34.24
N MET A 32 14.58 -9.06 -34.22
CA MET A 32 15.59 -8.36 -35.00
C MET A 32 17.00 -8.82 -34.65
N ILE A 33 17.38 -8.84 -33.36
CA ILE A 33 18.73 -9.24 -32.97
C ILE A 33 18.99 -10.74 -33.15
N CYS A 34 17.97 -11.59 -33.01
CA CYS A 34 18.10 -13.03 -33.21
C CYS A 34 18.28 -13.40 -34.69
N SER A 35 17.92 -12.49 -35.60
CA SER A 35 18.12 -12.66 -37.04
C SER A 35 19.45 -12.11 -37.53
N GLU A 36 20.25 -11.47 -36.66
CA GLU A 36 21.57 -10.95 -37.02
C GLU A 36 22.65 -12.02 -36.90
N GLU A 37 23.45 -12.18 -37.96
CA GLU A 37 24.61 -13.06 -38.00
C GLU A 37 25.89 -12.20 -38.05
N PRO A 38 26.61 -12.03 -36.91
CA PRO A 38 27.83 -11.23 -36.90
C PRO A 38 28.99 -11.97 -37.59
N GLU A 39 29.70 -11.29 -38.49
CA GLU A 39 30.84 -11.86 -39.21
C GLU A 39 32.18 -11.55 -38.50
N THR A 40 32.18 -10.54 -37.61
CA THR A 40 33.36 -10.09 -36.88
C THR A 40 33.15 -10.11 -35.36
N LEU A 41 34.27 -10.10 -34.61
CA LEU A 41 34.25 -10.04 -33.15
C LEU A 41 33.62 -8.74 -32.63
N ASP A 42 33.88 -7.60 -33.28
CA ASP A 42 33.31 -6.30 -32.91
C ASP A 42 31.78 -6.28 -33.13
N GLU A 43 31.30 -6.85 -34.22
CA GLU A 43 29.85 -7.01 -34.48
C GLU A 43 29.20 -7.93 -33.44
N ALA A 44 29.84 -9.05 -33.09
CA ALA A 44 29.36 -9.96 -32.07
C ALA A 44 29.28 -9.27 -30.70
N GLU A 45 30.27 -8.45 -30.34
CA GLU A 45 30.24 -7.69 -29.09
C GLU A 45 29.12 -6.63 -29.08
N LYS A 46 28.93 -5.91 -30.19
CA LYS A 46 27.82 -4.96 -30.34
C LYS A 46 26.46 -5.64 -30.27
N LEU A 47 26.32 -6.84 -30.85
CA LEU A 47 25.12 -7.65 -30.77
C LEU A 47 24.84 -8.07 -29.31
N ALA A 48 25.85 -8.56 -28.59
CA ALA A 48 25.73 -8.95 -27.19
C ALA A 48 25.32 -7.76 -26.29
N ARG A 49 25.89 -6.57 -26.52
CA ARG A 49 25.51 -5.34 -25.79
C ARG A 49 24.05 -4.97 -26.04
N ARG A 50 23.57 -5.03 -27.28
CA ARG A 50 22.16 -4.78 -27.63
C ARG A 50 21.23 -5.80 -27.00
N ALA A 51 21.58 -7.09 -27.04
CA ALA A 51 20.85 -8.14 -26.34
C ALA A 51 20.73 -7.86 -24.83
N GLY A 52 21.80 -7.39 -24.19
CA GLY A 52 21.79 -7.00 -22.78
C GLY A 52 20.88 -5.79 -22.47
N VAL A 53 20.65 -4.89 -23.42
CA VAL A 53 19.66 -3.80 -23.28
C VAL A 53 18.24 -4.35 -23.39
N ILE A 54 17.98 -5.21 -24.38
CA ILE A 54 16.67 -5.84 -24.60
C ILE A 54 16.28 -6.70 -23.39
N ALA A 55 17.21 -7.50 -22.85
CA ALA A 55 16.96 -8.31 -21.66
C ALA A 55 16.61 -7.46 -20.42
N ARG A 56 17.23 -6.28 -20.26
CA ARG A 56 16.87 -5.34 -19.18
C ARG A 56 15.49 -4.72 -19.40
N ALA A 57 15.16 -4.36 -20.64
CA ALA A 57 13.83 -3.87 -20.99
C ALA A 57 12.76 -4.94 -20.72
N ALA A 58 13.00 -6.20 -21.11
CA ALA A 58 12.11 -7.33 -20.84
C ALA A 58 11.82 -7.49 -19.34
N LYS A 59 12.85 -7.41 -18.48
CA LYS A 59 12.69 -7.45 -17.01
C LYS A 59 11.81 -6.32 -16.48
N LEU A 60 11.96 -5.11 -17.02
CA LEU A 60 11.14 -3.96 -16.60
C LEU A 60 9.68 -4.10 -17.04
N VAL A 61 9.44 -4.65 -18.24
CA VAL A 61 8.09 -4.95 -18.72
C VAL A 61 7.45 -6.06 -17.88
N ASP A 62 8.19 -7.13 -17.57
CA ASP A 62 7.74 -8.23 -16.72
C ASP A 62 7.31 -7.74 -15.32
N ALA A 63 8.03 -6.78 -14.74
CA ALA A 63 7.68 -6.17 -13.46
C ALA A 63 6.34 -5.41 -13.45
N ILE A 64 5.77 -5.08 -14.62
CA ILE A 64 4.45 -4.45 -14.73
C ILE A 64 3.33 -5.51 -14.66
N ARG A 65 3.61 -6.76 -15.06
CA ARG A 65 2.63 -7.84 -15.20
C ARG A 65 1.78 -8.08 -13.93
N PRO A 66 2.35 -8.16 -12.71
CA PRO A 66 1.54 -8.42 -11.51
C PRO A 66 0.49 -7.33 -11.24
N ARG A 67 0.75 -6.08 -11.68
CA ARG A 67 -0.21 -4.99 -11.52
C ARG A 67 -1.36 -5.10 -12.52
N VAL A 68 -1.08 -5.51 -13.75
CA VAL A 68 -2.09 -5.79 -14.76
C VAL A 68 -2.96 -6.97 -14.33
N GLU A 69 -2.35 -8.06 -13.86
CA GLU A 69 -3.06 -9.24 -13.38
C GLU A 69 -3.91 -8.95 -12.13
N ALA A 70 -3.43 -8.08 -11.23
CA ALA A 70 -4.22 -7.64 -10.07
C ALA A 70 -5.44 -6.82 -10.47
N GLU A 71 -5.33 -5.96 -11.49
CA GLU A 71 -6.44 -5.16 -12.03
C GLU A 71 -7.47 -6.03 -12.78
N ASP A 72 -7.02 -7.04 -13.52
CA ASP A 72 -7.89 -8.02 -14.16
C ASP A 72 -8.53 -8.99 -13.13
N SER A 73 -7.95 -9.13 -11.93
CA SER A 73 -8.46 -9.97 -10.85
C SER A 73 -9.54 -9.32 -9.97
N GLU A 74 -9.96 -8.07 -10.25
CA GLU A 74 -11.08 -7.43 -9.54
C GLU A 74 -12.44 -8.10 -9.78
N GLU A 75 -12.49 -9.19 -10.56
CA GLU A 75 -13.68 -10.01 -10.79
C GLU A 75 -13.47 -11.50 -10.47
N ASP A 76 -12.68 -11.88 -9.46
CA ASP A 76 -12.77 -13.26 -8.92
C ASP A 76 -12.30 -13.43 -7.47
N GLY A 77 -12.22 -12.32 -6.74
CA GLY A 77 -11.75 -12.26 -5.36
C GLY A 77 -12.85 -11.88 -4.37
N MET A 78 -14.04 -12.45 -4.45
CA MET A 78 -14.85 -12.62 -3.23
C MET A 78 -14.05 -13.55 -2.34
N GLY A 79 -13.05 -13.00 -1.65
CA GLY A 79 -12.17 -13.70 -0.74
C GLY A 79 -13.06 -14.44 0.24
N GLY A 80 -13.20 -15.74 0.00
CA GLY A 80 -13.98 -16.65 0.78
C GLY A 80 -13.37 -16.74 2.16
N ARG A 81 -13.66 -15.74 3.01
CA ARG A 81 -13.81 -16.02 4.42
C ARG A 81 -14.92 -17.05 4.44
N ILE A 82 -14.53 -18.30 4.69
CA ILE A 82 -15.47 -19.34 5.07
C ILE A 82 -16.24 -18.72 6.23
N TYR A 83 -17.51 -18.39 6.01
CA TYR A 83 -18.33 -17.80 7.05
C TYR A 83 -18.42 -18.83 8.18
N ASP A 84 -17.72 -18.53 9.28
CA ASP A 84 -17.78 -19.32 10.50
C ASP A 84 -18.74 -18.64 11.47
N PRO A 85 -19.97 -19.18 11.65
CA PRO A 85 -20.95 -18.59 12.54
C PRO A 85 -20.51 -18.61 14.01
N GLU A 86 -19.63 -19.54 14.42
CA GLU A 86 -19.12 -19.60 15.78
C GLU A 86 -18.10 -18.49 16.06
N GLU A 87 -17.22 -18.21 15.09
CA GLU A 87 -16.28 -17.10 15.17
C GLU A 87 -17.01 -15.74 15.15
N ASP A 88 -18.01 -15.60 14.29
CA ASP A 88 -18.85 -14.40 14.21
C ASP A 88 -19.57 -14.14 15.55
N GLU A 89 -20.16 -15.17 16.16
CA GLU A 89 -20.83 -15.05 17.47
C GLU A 89 -19.83 -14.80 18.62
N ARG A 90 -18.61 -15.34 18.53
CA ARG A 90 -17.52 -15.00 19.47
C ARG A 90 -17.16 -13.52 19.37
N LEU A 91 -16.95 -13.01 18.16
CA LEU A 91 -16.60 -11.61 17.90
C LEU A 91 -17.72 -10.66 18.34
N ARG A 92 -18.99 -11.01 18.13
CA ARG A 92 -20.13 -10.23 18.65
C ARG A 92 -20.12 -10.11 20.16
N ARG A 93 -19.90 -11.23 20.86
CA ARG A 93 -19.82 -11.23 22.34
C ARG A 93 -18.64 -10.41 22.84
N GLU A 94 -17.48 -10.52 22.19
CA GLU A 94 -16.30 -9.74 22.54
C GLU A 94 -16.52 -8.23 22.32
N LEU A 95 -17.16 -7.86 21.20
CA LEU A 95 -17.50 -6.48 20.91
C LEU A 95 -18.47 -5.91 21.95
N ALA A 96 -19.52 -6.65 22.31
CA ALA A 96 -20.48 -6.23 23.33
C ALA A 96 -19.79 -6.00 24.69
N ALA A 97 -18.95 -6.94 25.12
CA ALA A 97 -18.21 -6.80 26.38
C ALA A 97 -17.24 -5.61 26.38
N ASN A 98 -16.64 -5.29 25.23
CA ASN A 98 -15.80 -4.10 25.09
C ASN A 98 -16.60 -2.81 25.14
N CYS A 99 -17.80 -2.77 24.53
CA CYS A 99 -18.72 -1.63 24.66
C CYS A 99 -19.11 -1.39 26.13
N ASP A 100 -19.54 -2.43 26.84
CA ASP A 100 -19.90 -2.32 28.27
C ASP A 100 -18.74 -1.78 29.11
N ARG A 101 -17.51 -2.24 28.84
CA ARG A 101 -16.30 -1.75 29.52
C ARG A 101 -16.06 -0.26 29.23
N ILE A 102 -16.24 0.17 27.98
CA ILE A 102 -16.06 1.57 27.59
C ILE A 102 -17.12 2.45 28.27
N GLU A 103 -18.37 2.01 28.31
CA GLU A 103 -19.46 2.72 28.99
C GLU A 103 -19.16 2.88 30.48
N ALA A 104 -18.72 1.82 31.16
CA ALA A 104 -18.32 1.89 32.58
C ALA A 104 -17.16 2.87 32.82
N ILE A 105 -16.18 2.93 31.90
CA ILE A 105 -15.07 3.89 32.00
C ILE A 105 -15.59 5.33 31.81
N ILE A 106 -16.49 5.55 30.86
CA ILE A 106 -17.08 6.87 30.60
C ILE A 106 -17.90 7.33 31.81
N GLU A 107 -18.71 6.44 32.38
CA GLU A 107 -19.55 6.73 33.54
C GLU A 107 -18.68 7.04 34.77
N SER A 108 -17.65 6.22 35.05
CA SER A 108 -16.68 6.48 36.13
C SER A 108 -15.97 7.84 35.97
N LYS A 109 -15.63 8.24 34.73
CA LYS A 109 -15.05 9.56 34.46
C LYS A 109 -16.05 10.69 34.66
N ARG A 110 -17.32 10.52 34.29
CA ARG A 110 -18.39 11.49 34.53
C ARG A 110 -18.62 11.68 36.03
N ASP A 111 -18.69 10.59 36.80
CA ASP A 111 -18.85 10.65 38.26
C ASP A 111 -17.68 11.34 38.94
N ARG A 112 -16.44 11.11 38.47
CA ARG A 112 -15.25 11.80 38.97
C ARG A 112 -15.26 13.30 38.63
N GLN A 113 -15.77 13.70 37.47
CA GLN A 113 -15.95 15.12 37.13
C GLN A 113 -17.09 15.76 37.93
N ALA A 114 -18.19 15.04 38.16
CA ALA A 114 -19.33 15.52 38.93
C ALA A 114 -19.03 15.62 40.44
N GLY A 115 -18.16 14.75 40.96
CA GLY A 115 -17.67 14.79 42.34
C GLY A 115 -16.47 15.73 42.57
N GLY A 116 -15.94 16.35 41.52
CA GLY A 116 -14.79 17.27 41.54
C GLY A 116 -15.14 18.69 41.96
N GLY A 117 -15.86 18.85 43.07
CA GLY A 117 -15.80 20.07 43.86
C GLY A 117 -14.40 20.18 44.46
N HIS A 118 -13.71 21.26 44.13
CA HIS A 118 -12.36 21.63 44.56
C HIS A 118 -12.04 21.34 46.05
N PRO A 119 -10.81 20.90 46.34
CA PRO A 119 -10.08 21.50 47.45
C PRO A 119 -8.82 22.20 46.94
N GLU A 120 -8.80 23.51 47.16
CA GLU A 120 -7.57 24.29 47.37
C GLU A 120 -6.73 23.55 48.42
N THR A 121 -5.43 23.42 48.17
CA THR A 121 -4.31 23.68 49.10
C THR A 121 -3.13 22.73 48.90
N GLY A 122 -1.93 23.31 48.79
CA GLY A 122 -0.66 22.62 49.02
C GLY A 122 0.24 22.50 47.80
N GLY A 123 0.91 23.60 47.43
CA GLY A 123 1.95 23.58 46.41
C GLY A 123 3.22 22.83 46.84
N PRO A 124 4.16 22.64 45.90
CA PRO A 124 5.58 22.66 46.24
C PRO A 124 6.33 23.70 45.39
N GLN A 125 7.00 24.61 46.09
CA GLN A 125 8.14 25.36 45.56
C GLN A 125 9.29 24.37 45.29
N GLY A 126 9.77 24.32 44.05
CA GLY A 126 10.94 23.55 43.64
C GLY A 126 11.68 24.29 42.52
N PRO A 127 13.02 24.39 42.56
CA PRO A 127 13.76 25.44 41.86
C PRO A 127 14.26 24.98 40.48
N GLY A 128 14.04 25.79 39.45
CA GLY A 128 14.70 25.72 38.14
C GLY A 128 14.54 27.11 37.52
N GLU A 129 15.56 27.78 37.01
CA GLU A 129 16.57 27.33 36.05
C GLU A 129 17.87 28.17 36.18
N PRO A 130 19.06 27.65 35.85
CA PRO A 130 20.16 28.50 35.42
C PRO A 130 19.99 28.86 33.93
N SER A 131 20.08 30.16 33.64
CA SER A 131 20.05 30.78 32.32
C SER A 131 21.24 30.36 31.43
N PRO A 132 21.15 30.53 30.10
CA PRO A 132 21.94 29.80 29.11
C PRO A 132 23.33 30.40 28.83
N ASP A 133 24.15 29.56 28.18
CA ASP A 133 25.44 29.82 27.56
C ASP A 133 25.76 31.29 27.19
N ARG A 134 26.92 31.75 27.66
CA ARG A 134 27.68 32.84 27.03
C ARG A 134 29.00 32.28 26.50
N THR A 135 29.07 32.25 25.18
CA THR A 135 30.30 32.33 24.37
C THR A 135 31.27 33.39 24.88
N GLY A 136 32.57 33.07 24.90
CA GLY A 136 33.69 33.97 25.13
C GLY A 136 35.00 33.20 25.12
#